data_AF-A0A537DHM8-F1
#
_entry.id   AF-A0A537DHM8-F1
#
_cell.length_a   1.000
_cell.length_b   1.000
_cell.length_c   1.000
_cell.angle_alpha   90.00
_cell.angle_beta   90.00
_cell.angle_gamma   90.00
#
_symmetry.space_group_name_H-M   'P 1'
#
loop_
_entity.id
_entity.type
_entity.pdbx_description
1 polymer ?
#
loop_
_entity_poly.entity_id
_entity_poly.type
_entity_poly.pdbx_seq_one_letter_code
_entity_poly.pdbx_strand_id
1 'polypeptide(L)'
;MAETPIYGITHTGNINDQFGPLRVIFASNRGTLVELGIGPIVTAGLILQVLSGSKMINVDFTNPADRALFTGASKVLSVFMTIFEGIAFLIEQHWTANHA
;
A
#
# COMPACT_ATOMS: atom_id res chain seq x y z
N MET A 1 -5.75 -6.09 -15.13
CA MET A 1 -4.77 -5.68 -14.10
C MET A 1 -4.58 -6.79 -13.06
N ALA A 2 -5.66 -7.21 -12.38
CA ALA A 2 -5.61 -8.30 -11.39
C ALA A 2 -5.26 -9.69 -11.92
N GLU A 3 -5.37 -9.90 -13.23
CA GLU A 3 -5.04 -11.17 -13.90
C GLU A 3 -3.75 -11.09 -14.73
N THR A 4 -3.10 -9.92 -14.74
CA THR A 4 -1.90 -9.70 -15.57
C THR A 4 -0.67 -9.91 -14.70
N PRO A 5 0.18 -10.92 -14.99
CA PRO A 5 1.32 -11.22 -14.14
C PRO A 5 2.41 -10.15 -14.23
N ILE A 6 3.11 -9.91 -13.13
CA ILE A 6 4.31 -9.06 -13.11
C ILE A 6 5.47 -9.84 -13.73
N TYR A 7 6.26 -9.19 -14.58
CA TYR A 7 7.43 -9.81 -15.17
C TYR A 7 8.55 -10.02 -14.14
N GLY A 8 9.23 -11.17 -14.20
CA GLY A 8 10.43 -11.45 -13.39
C GLY A 8 10.16 -12.01 -11.99
N ILE A 9 8.90 -12.32 -11.65
CA ILE A 9 8.58 -13.03 -10.41
C ILE A 9 8.81 -14.54 -10.59
N THR A 10 9.52 -15.15 -9.65
CA THR A 10 9.55 -16.62 -9.56
C THR A 10 8.25 -17.07 -8.93
N HIS A 11 7.42 -17.79 -9.67
CA HIS A 11 6.23 -18.45 -9.11
C HIS A 11 6.70 -19.62 -8.25
N THR A 12 7.21 -19.34 -7.05
CA THR A 12 7.52 -20.37 -6.06
C THR A 12 6.19 -20.97 -5.64
N GLY A 13 5.83 -22.07 -6.30
CA GLY A 13 4.67 -22.88 -5.95
C GLY A 13 4.79 -23.33 -4.49
N ASN A 14 3.67 -23.25 -3.77
CA ASN A 14 3.51 -23.76 -2.40
C ASN A 14 4.31 -23.07 -1.29
N ILE A 15 4.04 -21.79 -1.07
CA ILE A 15 4.17 -21.21 0.28
C ILE A 15 2.80 -20.67 0.64
N ASN A 16 2.22 -21.21 1.71
CA ASN A 16 0.97 -20.77 2.32
C ASN A 16 0.86 -19.25 2.22
N ASP A 17 -0.22 -18.74 1.62
CA ASP A 17 -0.45 -17.32 1.53
C ASP A 17 -0.73 -16.75 2.92
N GLN A 18 0.33 -16.52 3.69
CA GLN A 18 0.30 -16.07 5.07
C GLN A 18 -0.35 -14.68 5.17
N PHE A 19 -0.39 -13.94 4.06
CA PHE A 19 -1.02 -12.63 3.94
C PHE A 19 -2.40 -12.69 3.27
N GLY A 20 -2.97 -13.87 3.01
CA GLY A 20 -4.27 -14.04 2.35
C GLY A 20 -5.39 -13.17 2.93
N PRO A 21 -5.58 -13.10 4.27
CA PRO A 21 -6.56 -12.20 4.87
C PRO A 21 -6.30 -10.71 4.60
N LEU A 22 -5.03 -10.28 4.61
CA LEU A 22 -4.66 -8.90 4.31
C LEU A 22 -4.90 -8.57 2.83
N ARG A 23 -4.67 -9.52 1.92
CA ARG A 23 -4.92 -9.33 0.49
C ARG A 23 -6.38 -9.05 0.17
N VAL A 24 -7.31 -9.65 0.92
CA VAL A 24 -8.75 -9.36 0.80
C VAL A 24 -9.04 -7.91 1.18
N ILE A 25 -8.46 -7.41 2.26
CA ILE A 25 -8.65 -6.03 2.72
C ILE A 25 -8.08 -5.03 1.71
N PHE A 26 -6.90 -5.31 1.18
CA PHE A 26 -6.21 -4.42 0.24
C PHE A 26 -6.62 -4.65 -1.22
N ALA A 27 -7.55 -5.56 -1.50
CA ALA A 27 -7.95 -5.94 -2.86
C ALA A 27 -6.73 -6.22 -3.77
N SER A 28 -5.71 -6.87 -3.23
CA SER A 28 -4.46 -7.18 -3.91
C SER A 28 -4.42 -8.62 -4.39
N ASN A 29 -3.75 -8.89 -5.52
CA ASN A 29 -3.56 -10.25 -6.01
C ASN A 29 -2.08 -10.56 -6.25
N ARG A 30 -1.60 -11.67 -5.65
CA ARG A 30 -0.18 -12.04 -5.65
C ARG A 30 0.30 -12.39 -7.07
N GLY A 31 1.47 -11.90 -7.41
CA GLY A 31 2.14 -12.07 -8.70
C GLY A 31 1.53 -11.25 -9.84
N THR A 32 0.67 -10.27 -9.56
CA THR A 32 -0.06 -9.53 -10.61
C THR A 32 0.19 -8.03 -10.50
N LEU A 33 -0.18 -7.25 -11.53
CA LEU A 33 0.01 -5.80 -11.55
C LEU A 33 -0.65 -5.05 -10.37
N VAL A 34 -1.50 -5.71 -9.59
CA VAL A 34 -2.13 -5.18 -8.37
C VAL A 34 -1.62 -5.88 -7.10
N GLU A 35 -0.35 -6.29 -7.07
CA GLU A 35 0.30 -6.87 -5.88
C GLU A 35 0.12 -6.02 -4.62
N LEU A 36 0.23 -4.70 -4.75
CA LEU A 36 0.07 -3.75 -3.63
C LEU A 36 -1.40 -3.38 -3.37
N GLY A 37 -2.29 -3.66 -4.32
CA GLY A 37 -3.71 -3.32 -4.24
C GLY A 37 -3.97 -1.84 -3.93
N ILE A 38 -4.91 -1.57 -3.02
CA ILE A 38 -5.21 -0.23 -2.48
C ILE A 38 -4.37 0.10 -1.23
N GLY A 39 -3.46 -0.78 -0.83
CA GLY A 39 -2.63 -0.66 0.39
C GLY A 39 -2.02 0.73 0.57
N PRO A 40 -1.27 1.26 -0.42
CA PRO A 40 -0.64 2.57 -0.31
C PRO A 40 -1.60 3.72 -0.01
N ILE A 41 -2.82 3.66 -0.56
CA ILE A 41 -3.84 4.71 -0.39
C ILE A 41 -4.45 4.61 1.02
N VAL A 42 -4.77 3.40 1.46
CA VAL A 42 -5.34 3.15 2.78
C VAL A 42 -4.33 3.47 3.88
N THR A 43 -3.07 3.06 3.72
CA THR A 43 -1.97 3.34 4.65
C THR A 43 -1.72 4.84 4.79
N ALA A 44 -1.65 5.58 3.67
CA ALA A 44 -1.50 7.03 3.70
C ALA A 44 -2.66 7.73 4.43
N GLY A 45 -3.89 7.31 4.15
CA GLY A 45 -5.08 7.81 4.85
C GLY A 45 -5.04 7.52 6.35
N LEU A 46 -4.68 6.31 6.75
CA LEU A 46 -4.61 5.89 8.15
C LEU A 46 -3.54 6.66 8.93
N ILE A 47 -2.37 6.93 8.33
CA ILE A 47 -1.34 7.77 8.96
C ILE A 47 -1.87 9.17 9.22
N LEU A 48 -2.49 9.80 8.21
CA LEU A 48 -3.04 11.15 8.37
C LEU A 48 -4.19 11.19 9.37
N GLN A 49 -5.04 10.15 9.40
CA GLN A 49 -6.09 9.99 10.40
C GLN A 49 -5.52 9.88 11.82
N VAL A 50 -4.46 9.10 12.02
CA VAL A 50 -3.77 8.98 13.32
C VAL A 50 -3.13 10.30 13.73
N LEU A 51 -2.50 11.03 12.81
CA LEU A 51 -1.91 12.34 13.07
C LEU A 51 -2.98 13.40 13.44
N SER A 52 -4.13 13.39 12.77
CA SER A 52 -5.24 14.29 13.11
C SER A 52 -5.95 13.87 14.41
N GLY A 53 -6.13 12.56 14.63
CA GLY A 53 -6.83 12.01 15.79
C GLY A 53 -6.04 12.18 17.08
N SER A 54 -4.71 12.11 17.00
CA SER A 54 -3.79 12.38 18.12
C SER A 54 -3.61 13.88 18.41
N LYS A 55 -4.23 14.77 17.62
CA LYS A 55 -4.06 16.23 17.68
C LYS A 55 -2.63 16.70 17.42
N MET A 56 -1.79 15.87 16.81
CA MET A 56 -0.47 16.30 16.33
C MET A 56 -0.59 17.28 15.16
N ILE A 57 -1.64 17.12 14.34
CA ILE A 57 -2.05 18.06 13.31
C ILE A 57 -3.52 18.43 13.57
N ASN A 58 -3.84 19.72 13.59
CA ASN A 58 -5.22 20.18 13.71
C ASN A 58 -5.82 20.34 12.31
N VAL A 59 -6.91 19.62 12.04
CA VAL A 59 -7.60 19.63 10.75
C VAL A 59 -9.07 19.87 11.03
N ASP A 60 -9.60 21.00 10.56
CA ASP A 60 -11.03 21.28 10.70
C ASP A 60 -11.80 20.67 9.53
N PHE A 61 -12.37 19.48 9.76
CA PHE A 61 -13.23 18.85 8.78
C PHE A 61 -14.57 19.56 8.57
N THR A 62 -14.86 20.72 9.17
CA THR A 62 -15.99 21.57 8.77
C THR A 62 -15.58 22.59 7.71
N ASN A 63 -14.30 22.96 7.65
CA ASN A 63 -13.74 23.86 6.68
C ASN A 63 -13.44 23.14 5.35
N PRO A 64 -14.01 23.59 4.20
CA PRO A 64 -13.73 22.98 2.90
C PRO A 64 -12.26 23.08 2.48
N ALA A 65 -11.52 24.11 2.91
CA ALA A 65 -10.10 24.26 2.58
C ALA A 65 -9.25 23.17 3.26
N ASP A 66 -9.49 22.90 4.54
CA ASP A 66 -8.78 21.87 5.31
C ASP A 66 -9.09 20.46 4.79
N ARG A 67 -10.33 20.20 4.37
CA ARG A 67 -10.70 18.95 3.68
C ARG A 67 -9.93 18.76 2.38
N ALA A 68 -9.77 19.83 1.60
CA ALA A 68 -9.01 19.79 0.36
C ALA A 68 -7.52 19.55 0.62
N LEU A 69 -6.94 20.19 1.64
CA LEU A 69 -5.55 19.96 2.07
C LEU A 69 -5.34 18.52 2.57
N PHE A 70 -6.25 17.99 3.39
CA PHE A 70 -6.18 16.60 3.87
C PHE A 70 -6.25 15.60 2.71
N THR A 71 -7.12 15.86 1.73
CA THR A 71 -7.24 15.03 0.52
C THR A 71 -5.99 15.13 -0.34
N GLY A 72 -5.44 16.33 -0.52
CA GLY A 72 -4.21 16.57 -1.26
C GLY A 72 -3.01 15.88 -0.60
N ALA A 73 -2.85 16.04 0.71
CA ALA A 73 -1.82 15.38 1.50
C ALA A 73 -1.93 13.86 1.42
N SER A 74 -3.16 13.31 1.52
CA SER A 74 -3.40 11.86 1.36
C SER A 74 -2.95 11.36 0.00
N LYS A 75 -3.22 12.11 -1.08
CA LYS A 75 -2.79 11.74 -2.43
C LYS A 75 -1.27 11.76 -2.55
N VAL A 76 -0.61 12.83 -2.10
CA VAL A 76 0.85 12.94 -2.16
C VAL A 76 1.50 11.83 -1.34
N LEU A 77 1.02 11.59 -0.13
CA LEU A 77 1.52 10.52 0.73
C LEU A 77 1.24 9.14 0.13
N SER A 78 0.11 8.93 -0.54
CA SER A 78 -0.19 7.65 -1.19
C SER A 78 0.77 7.35 -2.34
N VAL A 79 1.17 8.35 -3.13
CA VAL A 79 2.19 8.18 -4.19
C VAL A 79 3.54 7.83 -3.57
N PHE A 80 3.91 8.51 -2.49
CA PHE A 80 5.12 8.19 -1.74
C PHE A 80 5.09 6.75 -1.21
N MET A 81 3.97 6.32 -0.63
CA MET A 81 3.79 4.95 -0.13
C MET A 81 3.86 3.92 -1.24
N THR A 82 3.29 4.18 -2.40
CA THR A 82 3.38 3.26 -3.55
C THR A 82 4.83 3.00 -3.95
N ILE A 83 5.66 4.05 -3.96
CA ILE A 83 7.10 3.92 -4.27
C ILE A 83 7.80 3.16 -3.15
N PHE A 84 7.53 3.51 -1.89
CA PHE A 84 8.15 2.88 -0.73
C PHE A 84 7.82 1.38 -0.64
N GLU A 85 6.54 1.02 -0.69
CA GLU A 85 6.08 -0.37 -0.65
C GLU A 85 6.55 -1.15 -1.88
N GLY A 86 6.61 -0.52 -3.06
CA GLY A 86 7.16 -1.13 -4.27
C GLY A 86 8.64 -1.48 -4.14
N ILE A 87 9.45 -0.60 -3.54
CA ILE A 87 10.87 -0.89 -3.27
C ILE A 87 10.99 -2.01 -2.22
N ALA A 88 10.21 -1.96 -1.15
CA ALA A 88 10.20 -3.00 -0.12
C ALA A 88 9.88 -4.38 -0.73
N PHE A 89 8.88 -4.44 -1.62
CA PHE A 89 8.54 -5.64 -2.36
C PHE A 89 9.69 -6.15 -3.22
N LEU A 90 10.41 -5.29 -3.95
CA LEU A 90 11.57 -5.70 -4.75
C LEU A 90 12.68 -6.30 -3.89
N ILE A 91 12.94 -5.71 -2.72
CA ILE A 91 13.92 -6.22 -1.76
C ILE A 91 13.49 -7.60 -1.22
N GLU A 92 12.22 -7.75 -0.86
CA GLU A 92 11.65 -9.02 -0.40
C GLU A 92 11.76 -10.11 -1.47
N GLN A 93 11.48 -9.79 -2.73
CA GLN A 93 11.63 -10.71 -3.86
C GLN A 93 13.09 -11.14 -4.04
N HIS A 94 14.04 -10.20 -3.97
CA HIS A 94 15.47 -10.53 -4.07
C HIS A 94 15.95 -11.40 -2.91
N TRP A 95 15.45 -11.14 -1.69
CA TRP A 95 15.82 -11.93 -0.52
C TRP A 95 15.24 -13.35 -0.59
N THR A 96 13.96 -13.48 -0.97
CA THR A 96 13.29 -14.77 -1.13
C THR A 96 13.88 -15.59 -2.28
N ALA A 97 14.28 -14.97 -3.40
CA ALA A 97 14.93 -15.67 -4.52
C ALA A 97 16.30 -16.26 -4.17
N ASN A 98 17.05 -15.64 -3.23
CA ASN A 98 18.39 -16.10 -2.83
C ASN A 98 18.39 -17.09 -1.66
N HIS A 99 17.27 -17.25 -0.96
CA HIS A 99 17.15 -18.10 0.24
C HIS A 99 16.03 -19.15 0.15
N ALA A 100 15.51 -19.40 -1.05
CA ALA A 100 14.53 -20.46 -1.36
C ALA A 100 15.18 -21.70 -1.98
#